data_AF-A0A1Q7I7W2-F1
#
_entry.id   AF-A0A1Q7I7W2-F1
#
_cell.length_a   1.000
_cell.length_b   1.000
_cell.length_c   1.000
_cell.angle_alpha   90.00
_cell.angle_beta   90.00
_cell.angle_gamma   90.00
#
_symmetry.space_group_name_H-M   'P 1'
#
loop_
_entity.id
_entity.type
_entity.pdbx_description
1 polymer ?
#
loop_
_entity_poly.entity_id
_entity_poly.type
_entity_poly.pdbx_seq_one_letter_code
_entity_poly.pdbx_strand_id
1 'polypeptide(L)'
;MTLRVDNTLSQTAITGSPFDYSRLKAGNTTASPKFTDLPVSFDTGETGQTGTITFLVPQSSKAFTLICLPQGGANQATTDFQFA
;
A
#
# COMPACT_ATOMS: atom_id res chain seq x y z
N MET A 1 9.06 -0.95 2.71
CA MET A 1 8.43 0.09 3.56
C MET A 1 7.50 -0.59 4.53
N THR A 2 7.33 -0.06 5.74
CA THR A 2 6.39 -0.58 6.73
C THR A 2 5.17 0.32 6.79
N LEU A 3 3.99 -0.27 6.69
CA LEU A 3 2.70 0.39 6.79
C LEU A 3 2.08 0.06 8.15
N ARG A 4 1.28 1.00 8.65
CA ARG A 4 0.35 0.78 9.75
C ARG A 4 -1.06 1.06 9.25
N VAL A 5 -2.00 0.18 9.56
CA VAL A 5 -3.41 0.28 9.19
C VAL A 5 -4.25 0.37 10.46
N ASP A 6 -5.14 1.36 10.46
CA ASP A 6 -6.19 1.52 11.45
C ASP A 6 -7.53 1.50 10.70
N ASN A 7 -8.34 0.45 10.90
CA ASN A 7 -9.66 0.32 10.30
C ASN A 7 -10.71 1.04 11.16
N THR A 8 -11.03 2.27 10.79
CA THR A 8 -12.06 3.09 11.47
C THR A 8 -13.46 2.89 10.89
N LEU A 9 -13.66 1.94 9.97
CA LEU A 9 -14.95 1.67 9.34
C LEU A 9 -15.78 0.72 10.20
N SER A 10 -17.09 0.70 9.95
CA SER A 10 -18.03 -0.27 10.54
C SER A 10 -18.09 -1.60 9.77
N GLN A 11 -17.05 -1.91 8.98
CA GLN A 11 -16.95 -3.10 8.13
C GLN A 11 -15.49 -3.51 7.96
N THR A 12 -15.25 -4.75 7.53
CA THR A 12 -13.93 -5.22 7.10
C THR A 12 -13.39 -4.32 5.98
N ALA A 13 -12.16 -3.87 6.12
CA ALA A 13 -11.51 -2.98 5.16
C ALA A 13 -10.55 -3.75 4.26
N ILE A 14 -10.45 -3.28 3.00
CA ILE A 14 -9.40 -3.65 2.04
C ILE A 14 -9.29 -5.18 1.90
N THR A 15 -10.40 -5.85 1.60
CA THR A 15 -10.40 -7.30 1.36
C THR A 15 -9.67 -7.60 0.06
N GLY A 16 -8.62 -8.40 0.11
CA GLY A 16 -7.85 -8.79 -1.06
C GLY A 16 -6.35 -8.76 -0.81
N SER A 17 -5.57 -9.25 -1.76
CA SER A 17 -4.13 -9.29 -1.61
C SER A 17 -3.52 -7.89 -1.77
N PRO A 18 -2.55 -7.46 -0.94
CA PRO A 18 -1.81 -6.24 -1.18
C PRO A 18 -1.14 -6.17 -2.56
N PHE A 19 -0.86 -7.32 -3.18
CA PHE A 19 -0.41 -7.42 -4.57
C PHE A 19 -1.42 -6.84 -5.57
N ASP A 20 -2.72 -6.87 -5.27
CA ASP A 20 -3.77 -6.43 -6.18
C ASP A 20 -3.89 -4.90 -6.20
N TYR A 21 -3.79 -4.25 -5.03
CA TYR A 21 -4.08 -2.83 -4.89
C TYR A 21 -2.87 -1.92 -4.64
N SER A 22 -1.74 -2.44 -4.16
CA SER A 22 -0.57 -1.59 -3.86
C SER A 22 0.30 -1.40 -5.11
N ARG A 23 0.69 -0.16 -5.41
CA ARG A 23 1.67 0.16 -6.46
C ARG A 23 2.66 1.18 -5.94
N LEU A 24 3.91 1.10 -6.41
CA LEU A 24 4.91 2.11 -6.14
C LEU A 24 5.36 2.75 -7.45
N LYS A 25 5.14 4.05 -7.59
CA LYS A 25 5.68 4.84 -8.70
C LYS A 25 7.03 5.41 -8.32
N ALA A 26 8.02 5.25 -9.19
CA ALA A 26 9.37 5.78 -9.07
C ALA A 26 9.85 6.21 -10.47
N GLY A 27 9.96 7.52 -10.69
CA GLY A 27 10.19 8.08 -12.03
C GLY A 27 9.10 7.64 -13.03
N ASN A 28 9.52 6.96 -14.10
CA ASN A 28 8.62 6.42 -15.13
C ASN A 28 8.19 4.96 -14.87
N THR A 29 8.63 4.35 -13.76
CA THR A 29 8.31 2.97 -13.42
C THR A 29 7.19 2.93 -12.38
N THR A 30 6.18 2.09 -12.63
CA THR A 30 5.16 1.73 -11.64
C THR A 30 5.31 0.24 -11.34
N ALA A 31 5.73 -0.10 -10.12
CA ALA A 31 5.99 -1.46 -9.69
C ALA A 31 4.83 -2.02 -8.85
N SER A 32 4.52 -3.31 -9.05
CA SER A 32 3.75 -4.10 -8.08
C SER A 32 4.66 -4.58 -6.94
N PRO A 33 4.08 -5.01 -5.80
CA PRO A 33 4.87 -5.60 -4.72
C PRO A 33 5.63 -6.83 -5.19
N LYS A 34 6.85 -7.00 -4.67
CA LYS A 34 7.64 -8.23 -4.80
C LYS A 34 7.41 -9.18 -3.64
N PHE A 35 7.19 -8.63 -2.45
CA PHE A 35 6.88 -9.34 -1.23
C PHE A 35 6.00 -8.46 -0.34
N THR A 36 5.12 -9.09 0.43
CA THR A 36 4.31 -8.43 1.46
C THR A 36 3.94 -9.42 2.54
N ASP A 37 3.96 -8.97 3.80
CA ASP A 37 3.34 -9.66 4.94
C ASP A 37 2.13 -8.89 5.49
N LEU A 38 1.76 -7.77 4.85
CA LEU A 38 0.56 -7.02 5.21
C LEU A 38 -0.69 -7.95 5.08
N PRO A 39 -1.59 -7.96 6.09
CA PRO A 39 -2.80 -8.75 6.05
C PRO A 39 -3.66 -8.50 4.81
N VAL A 40 -4.40 -9.53 4.39
CA VAL A 40 -5.32 -9.49 3.23
C VAL A 40 -6.71 -8.94 3.57
N SER A 41 -6.91 -8.55 4.82
CA SER A 41 -8.13 -7.98 5.36
C SER A 41 -7.84 -7.38 6.74
N PHE A 42 -8.62 -6.38 7.12
CA PHE A 42 -8.57 -5.77 8.45
C PHE A 42 -9.96 -5.74 9.04
N ASP A 43 -10.14 -6.33 10.23
CA ASP A 43 -11.45 -6.46 10.86
C ASP A 43 -12.01 -5.11 11.33
N THR A 44 -13.32 -5.05 11.55
CA THR A 44 -14.02 -3.84 12.00
C THR A 44 -13.40 -3.32 13.30
N GLY A 45 -12.96 -2.05 13.29
CA GLY A 45 -12.39 -1.40 14.48
C GLY A 45 -10.97 -1.83 14.83
N GLU A 46 -10.33 -2.68 14.02
CA GLU A 46 -8.97 -3.15 14.25
C GLU A 46 -7.97 -2.00 14.04
N THR A 47 -7.03 -1.83 14.97
CA THR A 47 -6.04 -0.74 14.92
C THR A 47 -4.63 -1.25 15.20
N GLY A 48 -3.63 -0.54 14.67
CA GLY A 48 -2.23 -0.83 14.90
C GLY A 48 -1.67 -2.00 14.08
N GLN A 49 -2.42 -2.51 13.10
CA GLN A 49 -1.92 -3.60 12.26
C GLN A 49 -0.78 -3.12 11.38
N THR A 50 0.33 -3.84 11.41
CA THR A 50 1.53 -3.48 10.66
C THR A 50 1.88 -4.52 9.62
N GLY A 51 2.45 -4.08 8.51
CA GLY A 51 3.00 -4.96 7.50
C GLY A 51 4.04 -4.25 6.65
N THR A 52 4.99 -5.01 6.14
CA THR A 52 6.01 -4.58 5.21
C THR A 52 5.60 -4.93 3.80
N ILE A 53 5.72 -3.95 2.90
CA ILE A 53 5.62 -4.16 1.45
C ILE A 53 6.98 -3.80 0.82
N THR A 54 7.47 -4.67 -0.05
CA THR A 54 8.74 -4.51 -0.77
C THR A 54 8.48 -4.37 -2.25
N PHE A 55 9.17 -3.44 -2.90
CA PHE A 55 9.08 -3.17 -4.34
C PHE A 55 10.48 -3.17 -4.95
N LEU A 56 10.57 -3.53 -6.23
CA LEU A 56 11.77 -3.35 -7.04
C LEU A 56 11.59 -2.12 -7.91
N VAL A 57 12.47 -1.13 -7.77
CA VAL A 57 12.41 0.18 -8.44
C VAL A 57 13.80 0.61 -8.90
N PRO A 58 13.91 1.52 -9.89
CA PRO A 58 15.22 2.02 -10.32
C PRO A 58 15.99 2.69 -9.16
N GLN A 59 17.24 2.27 -8.95
CA GLN A 59 18.09 2.71 -7.83
C GLN A 59 18.36 4.22 -7.83
N SER A 60 18.34 4.86 -9.00
CA SER A 60 18.50 6.32 -9.14
C SER A 60 17.30 7.13 -8.65
N SER A 61 16.17 6.49 -8.40
CA SER A 61 14.96 7.17 -7.93
C SER A 61 15.13 7.62 -6.47
N LYS A 62 14.78 8.87 -6.20
CA LYS A 62 14.77 9.45 -4.84
C LYS A 62 13.39 9.89 -4.38
N ALA A 63 12.46 10.05 -5.32
CA ALA A 63 11.08 10.39 -5.05
C ALA A 63 10.17 9.23 -5.46
N PHE A 64 9.21 8.93 -4.60
CA PHE A 64 8.31 7.80 -4.73
C PHE A 64 6.89 8.22 -4.41
N THR A 65 5.93 7.64 -5.11
CA THR A 65 4.50 7.74 -4.78
C THR A 65 3.97 6.34 -4.52
N LEU A 66 3.58 6.07 -3.27
CA LEU A 66 2.79 4.88 -2.95
C LEU A 66 1.35 5.15 -3.41
N ILE A 67 0.80 4.22 -4.18
CA ILE A 67 -0.55 4.27 -4.73
C ILE A 67 -1.32 3.08 -4.18
N CYS A 68 -2.46 3.35 -3.57
CA CYS A 68 -3.48 2.35 -3.26
C CYS A 68 -4.58 2.47 -4.31
N LEU A 69 -4.61 1.52 -5.24
CA LEU A 69 -5.62 1.43 -6.28
C LEU A 69 -7.01 1.31 -5.65
N PRO A 70 -8.04 1.88 -6.29
CA PRO A 70 -9.40 1.79 -5.78
C PRO A 70 -9.83 0.33 -5.69
N GLN A 71 -10.53 0.00 -4.61
CA GLN A 71 -11.23 -1.27 -4.43
C GLN A 71 -12.73 -0.96 -4.35
N GLY A 72 -13.52 -1.53 -5.27
CA GLY A 72 -14.94 -1.18 -5.43
C GLY A 72 -15.13 0.28 -5.87
N GLY A 73 -16.12 0.97 -5.30
CA GLY A 73 -16.47 2.36 -5.62
C GLY A 73 -15.63 3.43 -4.90
N ALA A 74 -14.54 3.05 -4.24
CA ALA A 74 -13.64 3.98 -3.56
C ALA A 74 -12.75 4.75 -4.55
N ASN A 75 -12.25 5.91 -4.14
CA ASN A 75 -11.24 6.66 -4.91
C ASN A 75 -9.83 6.10 -4.67
N GLN A 76 -8.95 6.29 -5.65
CA GLN A 76 -7.53 6.00 -5.48
C GLN A 76 -6.94 6.89 -4.38
N ALA A 77 -6.13 6.31 -3.49
CA ALA A 77 -5.34 7.05 -2.52
C ALA A 77 -3.86 7.03 -2.90
N THR A 78 -3.14 8.12 -2.64
CA THR A 78 -1.71 8.23 -2.93
C THR A 78 -0.98 8.96 -1.81
N THR A 79 0.27 8.60 -1.57
CA THR A 79 1.17 9.33 -0.68
C THR A 79 2.58 9.41 -1.26
N ASP A 80 3.16 10.61 -1.24
CA ASP A 80 4.51 10.86 -1.74
C ASP A 80 5.53 10.78 -0.60
N PHE A 81 6.69 10.20 -0.87
CA PHE A 81 7.79 10.13 0.07
C PHE A 81 9.16 10.06 -0.63
N GLN A 82 10.21 10.33 0.14
CA GLN A 82 11.60 10.27 -0.31
C GLN A 82 12.42 9.47 0.70
N PHE A 83 13.45 8.77 0.24
CA PHE A 83 14.47 8.22 1.14
C PHE A 83 15.53 9.30 1.35
N ALA A 84 15.91 9.50 2.61
CA ALA A 84 17.04 10.36 2.98
C ALA A 84 18.35 9.89 2.35
#